data_AF-A0A836RLS2-F1
#
_entry.id   AF-A0A836RLS2-F1
#
_cell.length_a   1.000
_cell.length_b   1.000
_cell.length_c   1.000
_cell.angle_alpha   90.00
_cell.angle_beta   90.00
_cell.angle_gamma   90.00
#
_symmetry.space_group_name_H-M   'P 1'
#
loop_
_entity.id
_entity.type
_entity.pdbx_description
1 polymer ?
#
loop_
_entity_poly.entity_id
_entity_poly.type
_entity_poly.pdbx_seq_one_letter_code
_entity_poly.pdbx_strand_id
1 'polypeptide(L)'
;MSGTLMQSLLVPLLAVALGADPVQFRADPSVTPYPLSSGNGPWMVLVMGFHGPEAVEYANTLATELRRDHNIRTYVIVRIPESSHAPVDANGVVGKVRQYRQSAVLAGDFSTMDEAKKFCERVRRIRPKCITREMVPPMRWQRGPLCRAFVVYNPLAPKDRQRKGVVDDPFILKLNKGPYSLFNCPGTYTLLVL
;
A
#
# COMPACT_ATOMS: atom_id res chain seq x y z
N MET A 1 59.26 9.32 15.09
CA MET A 1 58.72 8.16 14.34
C MET A 1 57.36 7.81 14.91
N SER A 2 56.49 7.27 14.06
CA SER A 2 55.09 6.89 14.31
C SER A 2 54.08 8.04 14.23
N GLY A 3 53.47 8.14 13.04
CA GLY A 3 52.25 8.89 12.80
C GLY A 3 51.04 7.95 12.79
N THR A 4 49.87 8.52 13.03
CA THR A 4 48.61 8.00 12.50
C THR A 4 47.64 9.17 12.29
N LEU A 5 47.34 9.44 11.02
CA LEU A 5 46.20 10.25 10.57
C LEU A 5 44.91 9.44 10.76
N MET A 6 43.83 10.08 11.20
CA MET A 6 42.46 9.93 10.66
C MET A 6 41.49 10.79 11.49
N GLN A 7 41.15 11.98 11.01
CA GLN A 7 39.92 12.27 10.26
C GLN A 7 38.63 12.18 11.10
N SER A 8 38.25 13.36 11.62
CA SER A 8 36.92 13.95 11.59
C SER A 8 35.74 13.04 11.22
N LEU A 9 34.85 12.79 12.18
CA LEU A 9 33.42 12.62 11.91
C LEU A 9 32.63 13.53 12.84
N LEU A 10 32.32 14.69 12.26
CA LEU A 10 31.34 15.66 12.70
C LEU A 10 29.97 14.98 12.62
N VAL A 11 29.36 14.69 13.77
CA VAL A 11 27.98 14.23 13.85
C VAL A 11 27.08 15.45 13.68
N PRO A 12 26.31 15.63 12.59
CA PRO A 12 25.33 16.69 12.57
C PRO A 12 24.10 16.23 13.36
N LEU A 13 23.91 16.95 14.46
CA LEU A 13 22.64 17.50 14.92
C LEU A 13 21.44 17.30 13.95
N LEU A 14 20.36 16.79 14.54
CA LEU A 14 19.02 17.35 14.44
C LEU A 14 18.43 17.58 13.02
N ALA A 15 17.73 16.57 12.54
CA ALA A 15 16.57 16.77 11.68
C ALA A 15 15.40 15.94 12.22
N VAL A 16 14.76 16.44 13.28
CA VAL A 16 13.37 16.07 13.59
C VAL A 16 12.52 16.74 12.52
N ALA A 17 12.45 16.11 11.35
CA ALA A 17 11.39 16.37 10.40
C ALA A 17 10.22 15.45 10.81
N LEU A 18 9.16 16.05 11.32
CA LEU A 18 7.83 15.44 11.40
C LEU A 18 7.33 15.17 9.97
N GLY A 19 7.86 14.12 9.37
CA GLY A 19 7.34 13.49 8.17
C GLY A 19 7.29 12.02 8.50
N ALA A 20 6.11 11.49 8.79
CA ALA A 20 5.94 10.05 8.82
C ALA A 20 6.47 9.51 7.49
N ASP A 21 7.56 8.76 7.54
CA ASP A 21 8.11 8.11 6.36
C ASP A 21 6.97 7.32 5.70
N PRO A 22 6.73 7.51 4.39
CA PRO A 22 5.61 6.86 3.75
C PRO A 22 5.84 5.36 3.85
N VAL A 23 4.94 4.69 4.57
CA VAL A 23 4.76 3.23 4.63
C VAL A 23 5.58 2.51 3.55
N GLN A 24 6.74 1.94 3.93
CA GLN A 24 7.65 1.35 2.96
C GLN A 24 7.05 0.04 2.41
N PHE A 25 6.40 0.14 1.26
CA PHE A 25 6.14 -1.03 0.42
C PHE A 25 7.46 -1.47 -0.18
N ARG A 26 7.82 -2.73 0.04
CA ARG A 26 9.02 -3.32 -0.55
C ARG A 26 8.62 -4.34 -1.61
N ALA A 27 9.22 -4.18 -2.79
CA ALA A 27 9.29 -5.22 -3.78
C ALA A 27 10.63 -5.93 -3.59
N ASP A 28 10.59 -7.10 -2.96
CA ASP A 28 11.77 -7.91 -2.69
C ASP A 28 11.64 -9.23 -3.48
N PRO A 29 12.48 -9.47 -4.50
CA PRO A 29 12.46 -10.71 -5.28
C PRO A 29 12.76 -11.96 -4.44
N SER A 30 13.41 -11.81 -3.29
CA SER A 30 13.64 -12.92 -2.36
C SER A 30 12.38 -13.31 -1.58
N VAL A 31 11.39 -12.41 -1.52
CA VAL A 31 10.14 -12.59 -0.75
C VAL A 31 8.96 -12.93 -1.68
N THR A 32 8.96 -12.42 -2.90
CA THR A 32 7.88 -12.66 -3.87
C THR A 32 8.45 -12.97 -5.26
N PRO A 33 7.88 -13.95 -5.99
CA PRO A 33 8.28 -14.26 -7.36
C PRO A 33 7.83 -13.19 -8.37
N TYR A 34 6.95 -12.27 -7.96
CA TYR A 34 6.36 -11.26 -8.83
C TYR A 34 6.49 -9.85 -8.22
N PRO A 35 7.73 -9.33 -8.07
CA PRO A 35 7.96 -8.02 -7.48
C PRO A 35 7.41 -6.91 -8.39
N LEU A 36 6.84 -5.87 -7.77
CA LEU A 36 6.44 -4.66 -8.47
C LEU A 36 7.64 -3.74 -8.72
N SER A 37 7.70 -3.06 -9.87
CA SER A 37 8.70 -2.05 -10.17
C SER A 37 8.07 -0.67 -10.38
N SER A 38 8.86 0.39 -10.19
CA SER A 38 8.48 1.77 -10.51
C SER A 38 8.25 2.00 -12.02
N GLY A 39 8.81 1.13 -12.86
CA GLY A 39 8.64 1.16 -14.31
C GLY A 39 7.26 0.67 -14.78
N ASN A 40 6.55 -0.11 -13.95
CA ASN A 40 5.21 -0.58 -14.28
C ASN A 40 4.21 0.57 -14.35
N GLY A 41 3.16 0.36 -15.14
CA GLY A 41 2.17 1.34 -15.54
C GLY A 41 1.57 2.09 -14.36
N PRO A 42 1.24 3.38 -14.56
CA PRO A 42 0.77 4.24 -13.48
C PRO A 42 -0.54 3.72 -12.87
N TRP A 43 -1.37 3.02 -13.64
CA TRP A 43 -2.66 2.50 -13.19
C TRP A 43 -2.67 0.97 -13.14
N MET A 44 -3.19 0.45 -12.03
CA MET A 44 -3.28 -0.96 -11.72
C MET A 44 -4.60 -1.26 -11.00
N VAL A 45 -4.89 -2.54 -10.80
CA VAL A 45 -6.02 -2.98 -9.96
C VAL A 45 -5.49 -3.66 -8.71
N LEU A 46 -5.83 -3.14 -7.53
CA LEU A 46 -5.66 -3.86 -6.28
C LEU A 46 -6.71 -4.96 -6.21
N VAL A 47 -6.25 -6.20 -6.26
CA VAL A 47 -7.09 -7.39 -6.29
C VAL A 47 -7.56 -7.77 -4.90
N MET A 48 -6.62 -7.97 -3.98
CA MET A 48 -6.88 -8.39 -2.61
C MET A 48 -5.68 -8.08 -1.71
N GLY A 49 -5.95 -7.74 -0.45
CA GLY A 49 -4.95 -7.58 0.60
C GLY A 49 -5.08 -8.67 1.67
N PHE A 50 -3.95 -9.16 2.15
CA PHE A 50 -3.80 -10.21 3.15
C PHE A 50 -3.09 -9.68 4.38
N HIS A 51 -3.50 -10.19 5.54
CA HIS A 51 -3.01 -9.82 6.84
C HIS A 51 -2.78 -11.10 7.65
N GLY A 52 -1.70 -11.15 8.43
CA GLY A 52 -1.38 -12.30 9.27
C GLY A 52 -0.03 -12.94 8.90
N PRO A 53 0.35 -14.01 9.60
CA PRO A 53 1.65 -14.67 9.42
C PRO A 53 1.84 -15.23 8.00
N GLU A 54 0.76 -15.72 7.40
CA GLU A 54 0.72 -16.37 6.08
C GLU A 54 0.40 -15.39 4.94
N ALA A 55 0.31 -14.09 5.21
CA ALA A 55 -0.17 -13.10 4.25
C ALA A 55 0.60 -13.10 2.92
N VAL A 56 1.91 -13.30 2.98
CA VAL A 56 2.79 -13.34 1.80
C VAL A 56 2.53 -14.60 0.98
N GLU A 57 2.34 -15.75 1.63
CA GLU A 57 2.09 -17.03 0.97
C GLU A 57 0.75 -17.04 0.24
N TYR A 58 -0.31 -16.54 0.88
CA TYR A 58 -1.61 -16.39 0.23
C TYR A 58 -1.56 -15.42 -0.96
N ALA A 59 -0.85 -14.30 -0.82
CA ALA A 59 -0.68 -13.36 -1.92
C ALA A 59 0.07 -13.99 -3.11
N ASN A 60 1.14 -14.73 -2.85
CA ASN A 60 1.92 -15.42 -3.88
C ASN A 60 1.09 -16.52 -4.57
N THR A 61 0.32 -17.30 -3.81
CA THR A 61 -0.58 -18.33 -4.35
C THR A 61 -1.63 -17.70 -5.26
N LEU A 62 -2.31 -16.64 -4.81
CA LEU A 62 -3.30 -15.93 -5.62
C LEU A 62 -2.67 -15.32 -6.88
N ALA A 63 -1.51 -14.68 -6.76
CA ALA A 63 -0.80 -14.09 -7.90
C ALA A 63 -0.42 -15.14 -8.95
N THR A 64 0.04 -16.31 -8.50
CA THR A 64 0.40 -17.46 -9.34
C THR A 64 -0.83 -18.02 -10.07
N GLU A 65 -1.93 -18.21 -9.35
CA GLU A 65 -3.19 -18.69 -9.93
C GLU A 65 -3.72 -17.71 -10.99
N LEU A 66 -3.75 -16.41 -10.69
CA LEU A 66 -4.21 -15.39 -11.64
C LEU A 66 -3.34 -15.33 -12.91
N ARG A 67 -2.03 -15.55 -12.79
CA ARG A 67 -1.11 -15.62 -13.94
C ARG A 67 -1.34 -16.89 -14.75
N ARG A 68 -1.45 -18.04 -14.10
CA ARG A 68 -1.56 -19.35 -14.75
C ARG A 68 -2.93 -19.58 -15.37
N ASP A 69 -3.99 -19.39 -14.59
CA ASP A 69 -5.35 -19.81 -14.96
C ASP A 69 -6.11 -18.69 -15.71
N HIS A 70 -5.74 -17.42 -15.48
CA HIS A 70 -6.44 -16.27 -16.06
C HIS A 70 -5.57 -15.41 -17.00
N ASN A 71 -4.28 -15.76 -17.17
CA ASN A 71 -3.31 -15.00 -17.97
C ASN A 71 -3.27 -13.50 -17.60
N ILE A 72 -3.40 -13.21 -16.30
CA ILE A 72 -3.37 -11.84 -15.78
C ILE A 72 -1.97 -11.56 -15.23
N ARG A 73 -1.35 -10.48 -15.71
CA ARG A 73 -0.10 -9.99 -15.13
C ARG A 73 -0.36 -9.47 -13.71
N THR A 74 0.20 -10.12 -12.71
CA THR A 74 0.03 -9.78 -11.28
C THR A 74 1.34 -9.44 -10.59
N TYR A 75 1.28 -8.66 -9.52
CA TYR A 75 2.44 -8.28 -8.73
C TYR A 75 2.08 -8.39 -7.25
N VAL A 76 3.07 -8.71 -6.42
CA VAL A 76 2.89 -8.81 -4.98
C VAL A 76 3.73 -7.73 -4.30
N ILE A 77 3.07 -6.91 -3.49
CA ILE A 77 3.70 -5.91 -2.63
C ILE A 77 3.63 -6.38 -1.19
N VAL A 78 4.75 -6.26 -0.47
CA VAL A 78 4.81 -6.59 0.96
C VAL A 78 5.04 -5.31 1.73
N ARG A 79 4.19 -5.08 2.73
CA ARG A 79 4.37 -4.06 3.74
C ARG A 79 4.98 -4.71 4.97
N ILE A 80 6.20 -4.30 5.26
CA ILE A 80 6.88 -4.69 6.48
C ILE A 80 6.47 -3.65 7.53
N PRO A 81 5.90 -4.06 8.68
CA PRO A 81 5.64 -3.13 9.75
C PRO A 81 6.98 -2.56 10.21
N GLU A 82 7.12 -1.25 10.17
CA GLU A 82 8.17 -0.59 10.92
C GLU A 82 7.87 -0.81 12.40
N SER A 83 8.93 -1.04 13.19
CA SER A 83 8.84 -1.27 14.63
C SER A 83 8.06 -0.12 15.25
N SER A 84 6.75 -0.30 15.43
CA SER A 84 5.93 0.77 15.95
C SER A 84 6.22 0.86 17.43
N HIS A 85 6.39 2.08 17.93
CA HIS A 85 6.38 2.30 19.36
C HIS A 85 5.10 1.68 19.90
N ALA A 86 5.26 0.68 20.76
CA ALA A 86 4.13 0.05 21.41
C ALA A 86 3.31 1.13 22.12
N PRO A 87 1.97 1.12 21.98
CA PRO A 87 1.13 2.14 22.57
C PRO A 87 1.36 2.12 24.07
N VAL A 88 1.68 3.28 24.61
CA VAL A 88 1.84 3.51 26.04
C VAL A 88 0.49 3.96 26.53
N ASP A 89 -0.10 3.23 27.49
CA ASP A 89 -1.34 3.67 28.10
C ASP A 89 -1.12 4.92 28.99
N ALA A 90 -2.21 5.48 29.53
CA ALA A 90 -2.13 6.65 30.40
C ALA A 90 -1.29 6.43 31.68
N ASN A 91 -1.01 5.18 32.04
CA ASN A 91 -0.24 4.77 33.21
C ASN A 91 1.22 4.42 32.89
N GLY A 92 1.66 4.59 31.63
CA GLY A 92 3.03 4.27 31.21
C GLY A 92 3.26 2.81 30.82
N VAL A 93 2.22 1.97 30.77
CA VAL A 93 2.34 0.55 30.42
C VAL A 93 2.43 0.40 28.91
N VAL A 94 3.53 -0.20 28.46
CA VAL A 94 3.80 -0.49 27.05
C VAL A 94 2.99 -1.72 26.62
N GLY A 95 1.96 -1.50 25.79
CA GLY A 95 1.14 -2.58 25.24
C GLY A 95 1.88 -3.41 24.19
N LYS A 96 1.77 -4.73 24.21
CA LYS A 96 2.35 -5.59 23.15
C LYS A 96 1.51 -5.49 21.87
N VAL A 97 2.06 -4.91 20.80
CA VAL A 97 1.43 -4.94 19.47
C VAL A 97 1.99 -6.12 18.69
N ARG A 98 1.13 -7.08 18.34
CA ARG A 98 1.49 -8.10 17.33
C ARG A 98 1.46 -7.45 15.96
N GLN A 99 2.63 -7.30 15.36
CA GLN A 99 2.77 -6.77 14.02
C GLN A 99 2.97 -7.91 13.03
N TYR A 100 2.01 -8.10 12.14
CA TYR A 100 2.15 -9.04 11.04
C TYR A 100 2.58 -8.31 9.78
N ARG A 101 3.33 -9.01 8.94
CA ARG A 101 3.53 -8.57 7.55
C ARG A 101 2.17 -8.51 6.88
N GLN A 102 1.96 -7.47 6.09
CA GLN A 102 0.79 -7.34 5.24
C GLN A 102 1.25 -7.51 3.80
N SER A 103 0.43 -8.14 2.97
CA SER A 103 0.75 -8.36 1.56
C SER A 103 -0.46 -8.03 0.71
N ALA A 104 -0.23 -7.52 -0.50
CA ALA A 104 -1.29 -7.19 -1.42
C ALA A 104 -0.96 -7.63 -2.84
N VAL A 105 -1.98 -8.11 -3.56
CA VAL A 105 -1.89 -8.52 -4.96
C VAL A 105 -2.42 -7.39 -5.84
N LEU A 106 -1.57 -6.89 -6.71
CA LEU A 106 -1.89 -5.94 -7.77
C LEU A 106 -1.98 -6.66 -9.11
N ALA A 107 -2.78 -6.15 -10.04
CA ALA A 107 -2.94 -6.73 -11.36
C ALA A 107 -2.99 -5.65 -12.46
N GLY A 108 -2.42 -5.99 -13.61
CA GLY A 108 -2.40 -5.14 -14.79
C GLY A 108 -1.31 -4.06 -14.76
N ASP A 109 -1.16 -3.42 -15.91
CA ASP A 109 -0.10 -2.45 -16.19
C ASP A 109 -0.69 -1.45 -17.22
N PHE A 110 -1.53 -0.53 -16.74
CA PHE A 110 -2.35 0.33 -17.58
C PHE A 110 -1.82 1.76 -17.59
N SER A 111 -1.88 2.39 -18.77
CA SER A 111 -1.51 3.79 -18.96
C SER A 111 -2.65 4.74 -18.55
N THR A 112 -3.91 4.30 -18.69
CA THR A 112 -5.11 5.11 -18.40
C THR A 112 -5.98 4.49 -17.31
N MET A 113 -6.67 5.35 -16.55
CA MET A 113 -7.59 4.92 -15.50
C MET A 113 -8.78 4.13 -16.06
N ASP A 114 -9.28 4.50 -17.23
CA ASP A 114 -10.49 3.90 -17.79
C ASP A 114 -10.27 2.48 -18.31
N GLU A 115 -9.08 2.19 -18.85
CA GLU A 115 -8.65 0.82 -19.11
C GLU A 115 -8.59 -0.01 -17.83
N ALA A 116 -7.98 0.55 -16.78
CA ALA A 116 -7.90 -0.10 -15.48
C ALA A 116 -9.29 -0.35 -14.87
N LYS A 117 -10.26 0.55 -15.04
CA LYS A 117 -11.66 0.35 -14.59
C LYS A 117 -12.33 -0.80 -15.33
N LYS A 118 -12.23 -0.84 -16.67
CA LYS A 118 -12.79 -1.94 -17.47
C LYS A 118 -12.16 -3.28 -17.08
N PHE A 119 -10.86 -3.29 -16.83
CA PHE A 119 -10.15 -4.46 -16.35
C PHE A 119 -10.58 -4.87 -14.93
N CYS A 120 -10.77 -3.90 -14.02
CA CYS A 120 -11.24 -4.14 -12.66
C CYS A 120 -12.59 -4.88 -12.63
N GLU A 121 -13.53 -4.49 -13.50
CA GLU A 121 -14.83 -5.18 -13.62
C GLU A 121 -14.70 -6.63 -14.09
N ARG A 122 -13.66 -6.96 -14.87
CA ARG A 122 -13.34 -8.36 -15.22
C ARG A 122 -12.77 -9.10 -14.01
N VAL A 123 -11.81 -8.50 -13.30
CA VAL A 123 -11.16 -9.11 -12.12
C VAL A 123 -12.18 -9.40 -11.02
N ARG A 124 -13.13 -8.50 -10.76
CA ARG A 124 -14.18 -8.66 -9.74
C ARG A 124 -15.04 -9.91 -9.91
N ARG A 125 -15.16 -10.43 -11.13
CA ARG A 125 -15.96 -11.62 -11.47
C ARG A 125 -15.19 -12.94 -11.30
N ILE A 126 -13.88 -12.88 -11.11
CA ILE A 126 -13.04 -14.08 -10.97
C ILE A 126 -13.27 -14.71 -9.60
N ARG A 127 -13.39 -16.05 -9.60
CA ARG A 127 -13.46 -16.89 -8.39
C ARG A 127 -12.23 -17.79 -8.33
N PRO A 128 -11.11 -17.31 -7.75
CA PRO A 128 -9.91 -18.12 -7.60
C PRO A 128 -10.14 -19.27 -6.61
N LYS A 129 -9.54 -20.42 -6.89
CA LYS A 129 -9.59 -21.67 -6.10
C LYS A 129 -8.85 -21.50 -4.77
N CYS A 130 -7.78 -20.70 -4.73
CA CYS A 130 -7.01 -20.49 -3.51
C CYS A 130 -7.75 -19.69 -2.43
N ILE A 131 -8.82 -18.97 -2.79
CA ILE A 131 -9.62 -18.22 -1.81
C ILE A 131 -10.84 -19.04 -1.43
N THR A 132 -10.88 -19.49 -0.18
CA THR A 132 -12.00 -20.29 0.33
C THR A 132 -13.09 -19.41 0.96
N ARG A 133 -14.26 -20.01 1.20
CA ARG A 133 -15.40 -19.33 1.81
C ARG A 133 -15.12 -18.81 3.21
N GLU A 134 -14.19 -19.42 3.94
CA GLU A 134 -13.83 -19.06 5.31
C GLU A 134 -12.95 -17.79 5.36
N MET A 135 -12.20 -17.53 4.30
CA MET A 135 -11.30 -16.37 4.21
C MET A 135 -12.05 -15.04 3.96
N VAL A 136 -13.33 -15.10 3.56
CA VAL A 136 -14.09 -13.95 3.09
C VAL A 136 -15.47 -13.92 3.77
N PRO A 137 -15.93 -12.76 4.27
CA PRO A 137 -17.28 -12.64 4.85
C PRO A 137 -18.37 -13.20 3.92
N PRO A 138 -19.40 -13.90 4.45
CA PRO A 138 -20.40 -14.60 3.63
C PRO A 138 -21.07 -13.72 2.56
N MET A 139 -21.42 -12.49 2.90
CA MET A 139 -22.05 -11.52 1.99
C MET A 139 -21.12 -11.12 0.83
N ARG A 140 -19.80 -11.12 1.04
CA ARG A 140 -18.80 -10.88 -0.02
C ARG A 140 -18.60 -12.14 -0.86
N TRP A 141 -18.57 -13.31 -0.24
CA TRP A 141 -18.44 -14.59 -0.96
C TRP A 141 -19.54 -14.77 -2.02
N GLN A 142 -20.78 -14.44 -1.68
CA GLN A 142 -21.93 -14.50 -2.60
C GLN A 142 -21.73 -13.64 -3.86
N ARG A 143 -21.21 -12.41 -3.70
CA ARG A 143 -20.91 -11.49 -4.82
C ARG A 143 -19.66 -11.86 -5.60
N GLY A 144 -18.75 -12.61 -4.99
CA GLY A 144 -17.45 -13.00 -5.52
C GLY A 144 -16.33 -12.60 -4.56
N PRO A 145 -15.33 -13.46 -4.32
CA PRO A 145 -14.26 -13.18 -3.35
C PRO A 145 -13.45 -11.92 -3.72
N LEU A 146 -13.34 -11.60 -5.01
CA LEU A 146 -12.63 -10.42 -5.52
C LEU A 146 -13.56 -9.22 -5.79
N CYS A 147 -14.82 -9.24 -5.32
CA CYS A 147 -15.80 -8.19 -5.62
C CYS A 147 -15.40 -6.77 -5.16
N ARG A 148 -14.43 -6.67 -4.24
CA ARG A 148 -13.91 -5.39 -3.73
C ARG A 148 -12.64 -4.92 -4.43
N ALA A 149 -12.18 -5.60 -5.48
CA ALA A 149 -11.04 -5.11 -6.25
C ALA A 149 -11.29 -3.68 -6.74
N PHE A 150 -10.28 -2.83 -6.77
CA PHE A 150 -10.42 -1.44 -7.18
C PHE A 150 -9.15 -0.91 -7.86
N VAL A 151 -9.32 0.17 -8.62
CA VAL A 151 -8.23 0.81 -9.36
C VAL A 151 -7.36 1.61 -8.41
N VAL A 152 -6.05 1.44 -8.53
CA VAL A 152 -5.03 2.14 -7.74
C VAL A 152 -3.91 2.64 -8.64
N TYR A 153 -3.18 3.64 -8.14
CA TYR A 153 -1.89 3.98 -8.73
C TYR A 153 -0.83 2.98 -8.33
N ASN A 154 0.22 2.84 -9.15
CA ASN A 154 1.42 2.12 -8.75
C ASN A 154 2.03 2.78 -7.51
N PRO A 155 2.07 2.10 -6.34
CA PRO A 155 2.57 2.68 -5.10
C PRO A 155 4.08 2.96 -5.14
N LEU A 156 4.83 2.29 -6.02
CA LEU A 156 6.27 2.47 -6.21
C LEU A 156 6.60 3.47 -7.32
N ALA A 157 5.60 4.00 -8.03
CA ALA A 157 5.82 5.05 -9.02
C ALA A 157 6.24 6.36 -8.32
N PRO A 158 7.13 7.17 -8.93
CA PRO A 158 7.48 8.48 -8.41
C PRO A 158 6.23 9.34 -8.17
N LYS A 159 6.18 10.09 -7.07
CA LYS A 159 5.00 10.89 -6.67
C LYS A 159 4.56 11.87 -7.76
N ASP A 160 5.49 12.43 -8.52
CA ASP A 160 5.19 13.34 -9.63
C ASP A 160 4.40 12.65 -10.75
N ARG A 161 4.63 11.35 -10.97
CA ARG A 161 3.89 10.54 -11.94
C ARG A 161 2.50 10.18 -11.45
N GLN A 162 2.31 10.01 -10.14
CA GLN A 162 0.99 9.73 -9.53
C GLN A 162 0.04 10.93 -9.66
N ARG A 163 0.57 12.17 -9.62
CA ARG A 163 -0.23 13.40 -9.76
C ARG A 163 -0.62 13.73 -11.21
N LYS A 164 0.19 13.32 -12.19
CA LYS A 164 -0.09 13.56 -13.61
C LYS A 164 -1.32 12.74 -14.05
N GLY A 165 -2.48 13.39 -14.07
CA GLY A 165 -3.75 12.79 -14.52
C GLY A 165 -4.87 12.79 -13.47
N VAL A 166 -4.60 13.26 -12.24
CA VAL A 166 -5.68 13.63 -11.32
C VAL A 166 -6.27 14.94 -11.84
N VAL A 167 -7.47 14.87 -12.40
CA VAL A 167 -8.24 16.08 -12.69
C VAL A 167 -8.69 16.61 -11.34
N ASP A 168 -8.19 17.79 -10.95
CA ASP A 168 -8.71 18.47 -9.77
C ASP A 168 -10.19 18.79 -10.01
N ASP A 169 -11.07 18.02 -9.39
CA ASP A 169 -12.51 18.22 -9.53
C ASP A 169 -12.86 19.61 -8.95
N PRO A 170 -13.37 20.55 -9.77
CA PRO A 170 -13.71 21.89 -9.32
C PRO A 170 -14.70 21.89 -8.14
N PHE A 171 -15.56 20.89 -8.06
CA PHE A 171 -16.50 20.70 -6.96
C PHE A 171 -15.78 20.30 -5.67
N ILE A 172 -14.87 19.33 -5.71
CA ILE A 172 -14.06 18.94 -4.54
C ILE A 172 -13.18 20.09 -4.08
N LEU A 173 -12.54 20.81 -5.01
CA LEU A 173 -11.78 22.01 -4.68
C LEU A 173 -12.66 23.07 -4.02
N LYS A 174 -13.90 23.24 -4.50
CA LYS A 174 -14.86 24.18 -3.90
C LYS A 174 -15.29 23.78 -2.50
N LEU A 175 -15.54 22.48 -2.26
CA LEU A 175 -15.88 21.96 -0.93
C LEU A 175 -14.73 22.13 0.07
N ASN A 176 -13.49 22.04 -0.40
CA ASN A 176 -12.30 22.22 0.44
C ASN A 176 -11.84 23.68 0.56
N LYS A 177 -12.54 24.64 -0.06
CA LYS A 177 -12.27 26.08 0.08
C LYS A 177 -13.07 26.69 1.23
N GLY A 178 -12.50 27.70 1.87
CA GLY A 178 -13.18 28.52 2.87
C GLY A 178 -12.46 28.58 4.23
N PRO A 179 -12.94 29.44 5.14
CA PRO A 179 -12.29 29.70 6.43
C PRO A 179 -12.34 28.50 7.38
N TYR A 180 -13.33 27.61 7.22
CA TYR A 180 -13.49 26.38 8.03
C TYR A 180 -12.93 25.12 7.37
N SER A 181 -12.14 25.28 6.31
CA SER A 181 -11.44 24.14 5.72
C SER A 181 -10.45 23.55 6.71
N LEU A 182 -10.36 22.22 6.78
CA LEU A 182 -9.37 21.54 7.62
C LEU A 182 -7.94 21.96 7.27
N PHE A 183 -7.68 22.35 6.01
CA PHE A 183 -6.38 22.88 5.58
C PHE A 183 -6.03 24.23 6.23
N ASN A 184 -7.05 24.98 6.68
CA ASN A 184 -6.90 26.28 7.34
C ASN A 184 -7.10 26.18 8.86
N CYS A 185 -7.18 24.97 9.42
CA CYS A 185 -7.42 24.79 10.86
C CYS A 185 -6.20 25.30 11.66
N PRO A 186 -6.36 26.33 12.52
CA PRO A 186 -5.25 26.87 13.33
C PRO A 186 -4.94 26.03 14.57
N GLY A 187 -5.69 24.94 14.80
CA GLY A 187 -5.50 24.06 15.95
C GLY A 187 -4.16 23.32 15.89
N THR A 188 -3.48 23.24 17.02
CA THR A 188 -2.20 22.53 17.19
C THR A 188 -2.30 21.01 17.10
N TYR A 189 -3.52 20.46 17.17
CA TYR A 189 -3.78 19.03 17.16
C TYR A 189 -4.80 18.70 16.07
N THR A 190 -4.47 17.69 15.26
CA THR A 190 -5.37 17.10 14.26
C THR A 190 -5.76 15.69 14.69
N LEU A 191 -6.98 15.30 14.36
CA LEU A 191 -7.50 13.96 14.58
C LEU A 191 -6.74 12.97 13.68
N LEU A 192 -5.90 12.13 14.29
CA LEU A 192 -5.27 11.01 13.60
C LEU A 192 -6.32 9.91 13.44
N VAL A 193 -6.80 9.71 12.22
CA VAL A 193 -7.67 8.56 11.90
C VAL A 193 -6.75 7.37 11.62
N LEU A 194 -6.60 6.49 12.61
CA LEU A 194 -5.85 5.22 12.54
C LEU A 194 -6.65 4.13 11.84
#